data_AF-A0A7J6KVH4-F1
#
_entry.id   AF-A0A7J6KVH4-F1
#
_cell.length_a   1.000
_cell.length_b   1.000
_cell.length_c   1.000
_cell.angle_alpha   90.00
_cell.angle_beta   90.00
_cell.angle_gamma   90.00
#
_symmetry.space_group_name_H-M   'P 1'
#
loop_
_entity.id
_entity.type
_entity.pdbx_description
1 polymer ?
#
loop_
_entity_poly.entity_id
_entity_poly.type
_entity_poly.pdbx_seq_one_letter_code
_entity_poly.pdbx_strand_id
1 'polypeptide(L)'
;MKRIVKMSDAKLRLRGRGSGFLEGNMKQESDEPLHLCISCVDPVGYRTASREVEKLLKGIYEEYRCYCEDYGLDYPENLTVVMREHPLLANSSSGSNAALSGAREAAAAAQQFEGGWDGSEGWHGGEFYPRGYFRVREEAECEWPPNMPSIGEIEKLIDERNEARRMCNFKEADRIRDLLRANGIGLMDEPGGRGKGSEVTTWRLWRQ
;
A
#
# COMPACT_ATOMS: atom_id res chain seq x y z
N MET A 1 10.88 -1.26 5.41
CA MET A 1 10.61 -1.05 3.96
C MET A 1 10.79 0.40 3.50
N LYS A 2 10.10 1.40 4.08
CA LYS A 2 10.21 2.84 3.69
C LYS A 2 11.65 3.38 3.63
N ARG A 3 12.48 3.00 4.61
CA ARG A 3 13.92 3.35 4.63
C ARG A 3 14.67 2.86 3.39
N ILE A 4 14.42 1.63 2.97
CA ILE A 4 15.07 1.01 1.81
C ILE A 4 14.66 1.73 0.54
N VAL A 5 13.37 2.03 0.38
CA VAL A 5 12.86 2.83 -0.75
C VAL A 5 13.57 4.18 -0.84
N LYS A 6 13.66 4.91 0.28
CA LYS A 6 14.29 6.23 0.32
C LYS A 6 15.78 6.22 -0.06
N MET A 7 16.53 5.17 0.27
CA MET A 7 17.97 5.10 0.01
C MET A 7 18.35 4.49 -1.34
N SER A 8 17.43 3.77 -1.99
CA SER A 8 17.70 3.03 -3.23
C SER A 8 16.88 3.50 -4.42
N ASP A 9 15.89 4.36 -4.21
CA ASP A 9 14.88 4.75 -5.20
C ASP A 9 14.16 3.55 -5.86
N ALA A 10 14.21 2.38 -5.22
CA ALA A 10 13.57 1.16 -5.69
C ALA A 10 12.11 1.09 -5.23
N LYS A 11 11.26 0.56 -6.10
CA LYS A 11 9.87 0.20 -5.77
C LYS A 11 9.83 -1.21 -5.17
N LEU A 12 9.31 -1.31 -3.95
CA LEU A 12 9.14 -2.57 -3.23
C LEU A 12 7.66 -2.95 -3.15
N ARG A 13 7.32 -4.23 -3.38
CA ARG A 13 5.94 -4.75 -3.29
C ARG A 13 5.93 -6.14 -2.65
N LEU A 14 5.07 -6.37 -1.67
CA LEU A 14 4.84 -7.69 -1.08
C LEU A 14 3.72 -8.40 -1.83
N ARG A 15 3.92 -9.65 -2.21
CA ARG A 15 3.02 -10.46 -3.03
C ARG A 15 3.07 -11.94 -2.64
N GLY A 16 2.21 -12.75 -3.24
CA GLY A 16 2.10 -14.18 -2.96
C GLY A 16 1.09 -14.49 -1.87
N ARG A 17 0.97 -15.78 -1.54
CA ARG A 17 0.00 -16.27 -0.55
C ARG A 17 0.22 -15.65 0.83
N GLY A 18 -0.86 -15.17 1.44
CA GLY A 18 -0.88 -14.51 2.73
C GLY A 18 -0.39 -13.06 2.70
N SER A 19 -0.16 -12.46 1.52
CA SER A 19 0.31 -11.08 1.42
C SER A 19 -0.81 -10.04 1.52
N GLY A 20 -2.07 -10.43 1.37
CA GLY A 20 -3.23 -9.55 1.23
C GLY A 20 -3.30 -8.81 -0.11
N PHE A 21 -2.42 -9.11 -1.07
CA PHE A 21 -2.36 -8.42 -2.35
C PHE A 21 -3.17 -9.18 -3.41
N LEU A 22 -4.36 -8.65 -3.72
CA LEU A 22 -5.26 -9.23 -4.71
C LEU A 22 -4.87 -8.74 -6.12
N GLU A 23 -4.60 -9.68 -7.02
CA GLU A 23 -4.26 -9.40 -8.42
C GLU A 23 -5.08 -10.24 -9.41
N GLY A 24 -4.97 -9.86 -10.70
CA GLY A 24 -5.72 -10.47 -11.80
C GLY A 24 -7.22 -10.11 -11.82
N ASN A 25 -7.89 -10.57 -12.88
CA ASN A 25 -9.32 -10.33 -13.10
C ASN A 25 -10.19 -10.92 -11.98
N MET A 26 -9.70 -12.00 -11.35
CA MET A 26 -10.38 -12.72 -10.27
C MET A 26 -10.19 -12.09 -8.89
N LYS A 27 -9.35 -11.04 -8.75
CA LYS A 27 -9.00 -10.40 -7.47
C LYS A 27 -8.58 -11.43 -6.41
N GLN A 28 -7.62 -12.27 -6.75
CA GLN A 28 -7.11 -13.31 -5.86
C GLN A 28 -5.63 -13.06 -5.57
N GLU A 29 -5.14 -13.51 -4.41
CA GLU A 29 -3.70 -13.56 -4.17
C GLU A 29 -3.02 -14.51 -5.16
N SER A 30 -1.76 -14.26 -5.45
CA SER A 30 -0.96 -15.19 -6.25
C SER A 30 -0.76 -16.51 -5.52
N ASP A 31 -0.81 -17.61 -6.27
CA ASP A 31 -0.52 -18.97 -5.77
C ASP A 31 0.97 -19.16 -5.40
N GLU A 32 1.83 -18.21 -5.78
CA GLU A 32 3.25 -18.24 -5.43
C GLU A 32 3.45 -18.02 -3.92
N PRO A 33 4.51 -18.60 -3.32
CA PRO A 33 4.88 -18.33 -1.94
C PRO A 33 5.05 -16.82 -1.67
N LEU A 34 4.82 -16.40 -0.42
CA LEU A 34 5.00 -15.01 0.01
C LEU A 34 6.40 -14.51 -0.39
N HIS A 35 6.45 -13.44 -1.18
CA HIS A 35 7.69 -12.91 -1.74
C HIS A 35 7.68 -11.38 -1.83
N LEU A 36 8.87 -10.80 -1.91
CA LEU A 36 9.07 -9.37 -2.06
C LEU A 36 9.64 -9.05 -3.45
N CYS A 37 8.91 -8.27 -4.24
CA CYS A 37 9.39 -7.78 -5.53
C CYS A 37 10.19 -6.49 -5.35
N ILE A 38 11.37 -6.43 -5.98
CA ILE A 38 12.18 -5.23 -6.12
C ILE A 38 12.15 -4.80 -7.59
N SER A 39 11.82 -3.54 -7.85
CA SER A 39 11.89 -2.96 -9.19
C SER A 39 12.65 -1.64 -9.12
N CYS A 40 13.71 -1.50 -9.92
CA CYS A 40 14.55 -0.32 -9.94
C CYS A 40 15.11 -0.14 -11.35
N VAL A 41 15.26 1.13 -11.78
CA VAL A 41 15.86 1.47 -13.07
C VAL A 41 17.38 1.62 -12.93
N ASP A 42 17.84 2.13 -11.77
CA ASP A 42 19.26 2.31 -11.49
C ASP A 42 19.91 1.01 -10.96
N PRO A 43 20.96 0.48 -11.62
CA PRO A 43 21.65 -0.71 -11.15
C PRO A 43 22.33 -0.53 -9.78
N VAL A 44 22.76 0.68 -9.41
CA VAL A 44 23.35 0.94 -8.09
C VAL A 44 22.27 0.90 -7.01
N GLY A 45 21.13 1.55 -7.26
CA GLY A 45 19.92 1.47 -6.44
C GLY A 45 19.43 0.03 -6.27
N TYR A 46 19.34 -0.75 -7.35
CA TYR A 46 18.94 -2.16 -7.29
C TYR A 46 19.85 -3.01 -6.37
N ARG A 47 21.17 -2.90 -6.52
CA ARG A 47 22.12 -3.62 -5.66
C ARG A 47 21.98 -3.22 -4.19
N THR A 48 21.76 -1.92 -3.95
CA THR A 48 21.53 -1.37 -2.61
C THR A 48 20.23 -1.91 -2.02
N ALA A 49 19.14 -1.87 -2.77
CA ALA A 49 17.84 -2.39 -2.36
C ALA A 49 17.91 -3.89 -2.03
N SER A 50 18.52 -4.69 -2.90
CA SER A 50 18.63 -6.15 -2.75
C SER A 50 19.39 -6.52 -1.48
N ARG A 51 20.55 -5.88 -1.24
CA ARG A 51 21.34 -6.09 -0.03
C ARG A 51 20.57 -5.71 1.24
N GLU A 52 19.88 -4.59 1.25
CA GLU A 52 19.16 -4.12 2.44
C GLU A 52 17.88 -4.91 2.71
N VAL A 53 17.23 -5.43 1.66
CA VAL A 53 16.11 -6.38 1.78
C VAL A 53 16.60 -7.72 2.33
N GLU A 54 17.72 -8.24 1.83
CA GLU A 54 18.28 -9.50 2.31
C GLU A 54 18.61 -9.42 3.81
N LYS A 55 19.24 -8.32 4.25
CA LYS A 55 19.49 -8.07 5.68
C LYS A 55 18.21 -8.00 6.50
N LEU A 56 17.18 -7.32 5.98
CA LEU A 56 15.89 -7.20 6.64
C LEU A 56 15.23 -8.59 6.83
N LEU A 57 15.20 -9.42 5.79
CA LEU A 57 14.60 -10.75 5.85
C LEU A 57 15.36 -11.67 6.81
N LYS A 58 16.70 -11.64 6.79
CA LYS A 58 17.51 -12.40 7.76
C LYS A 58 17.24 -11.98 9.21
N GLY A 59 17.07 -10.68 9.46
CA GLY A 59 16.69 -10.19 10.79
C GLY A 59 15.33 -10.72 11.24
N ILE A 60 14.33 -10.70 10.35
CA ILE A 60 12.99 -11.25 10.64
C ILE A 60 13.06 -12.76 10.93
N TYR A 61 13.88 -13.51 10.21
CA TYR A 61 14.04 -14.95 10.45
C TYR A 61 14.67 -15.24 11.80
N GLU A 62 15.65 -14.43 12.23
CA GLU A 62 16.24 -14.55 13.56
C GLU A 62 15.23 -14.20 14.67
N GLU A 63 14.47 -13.12 14.50
CA GLU A 63 13.39 -12.77 15.42
C GLU A 63 12.33 -13.88 15.51
N TYR A 64 11.97 -14.48 14.37
CA TYR A 64 11.03 -15.60 14.33
C TYR A 64 11.61 -16.87 14.97
N ARG A 65 12.93 -17.10 14.83
CA ARG A 65 13.62 -18.19 15.52
C ARG A 65 13.53 -18.03 17.03
N CYS A 66 13.88 -16.86 17.57
CA CYS A 66 13.75 -16.58 19.00
C CYS A 66 12.30 -16.75 19.47
N TYR A 67 11.34 -16.28 18.68
CA TYR A 67 9.92 -16.49 18.96
C TYR A 67 9.54 -17.98 19.01
N CYS A 68 10.05 -18.81 18.10
CA CYS A 68 9.79 -20.24 18.15
C CYS A 68 10.40 -20.89 19.40
N GLU A 69 11.62 -20.50 19.77
CA GLU A 69 12.30 -20.99 20.97
C GLU A 69 11.55 -20.61 22.26
N ASP A 70 11.08 -19.36 22.37
CA ASP A 70 10.35 -18.85 23.54
C ASP A 70 9.00 -19.54 23.75
N TYR A 71 8.32 -19.93 22.67
CA TYR A 71 7.00 -20.56 22.70
C TYR A 71 7.04 -22.08 22.52
N GLY A 72 8.23 -22.68 22.42
CA GLY A 72 8.40 -24.12 22.21
C GLY A 72 7.84 -24.62 20.88
N LEU A 73 7.87 -23.79 19.84
CA LEU A 73 7.45 -24.13 18.49
C LEU A 73 8.63 -24.67 17.67
N ASP A 74 8.34 -25.56 16.73
CA ASP A 74 9.35 -26.07 15.80
C ASP A 74 9.76 -25.00 14.78
N TYR A 75 11.05 -24.70 14.71
CA TYR A 75 11.60 -23.80 13.70
C TYR A 75 11.94 -24.57 12.41
N PRO A 76 11.48 -24.11 11.23
CA PRO A 76 11.77 -24.79 9.97
C PRO A 76 13.26 -24.69 9.59
N GLU A 77 13.94 -25.84 9.47
CA GLU A 77 15.39 -25.91 9.17
C GLU A 77 15.77 -25.34 7.80
N ASN A 78 14.84 -25.28 6.86
CA ASN A 78 15.07 -24.86 5.47
C ASN A 78 14.65 -23.41 5.17
N LEU A 79 14.39 -22.59 6.19
CA LEU A 79 14.01 -21.19 5.99
C LEU A 79 15.22 -20.35 5.53
N THR A 80 15.27 -20.08 4.22
CA THR A 80 16.36 -19.35 3.58
C THR A 80 15.83 -18.29 2.62
N VAL A 81 16.59 -17.20 2.46
CA VAL A 81 16.25 -16.16 1.49
C VAL A 81 16.62 -16.66 0.09
N VAL A 82 15.62 -16.86 -0.76
CA VAL A 82 15.81 -17.24 -2.17
C VAL A 82 15.64 -16.00 -3.06
N MET A 83 16.73 -15.56 -3.68
CA MET A 83 16.70 -14.44 -4.63
C MET A 83 16.53 -14.97 -6.06
N ARG A 84 15.58 -14.40 -6.81
CA ARG A 84 15.37 -14.67 -8.24
C ARG A 84 15.45 -13.36 -9.01
N GLU A 85 16.37 -13.29 -9.97
CA GLU A 85 16.53 -12.12 -10.83
C GLU A 85 15.87 -12.38 -12.18
N HIS A 86 14.99 -11.48 -12.59
CA HIS A 86 14.46 -11.43 -13.94
C HIS A 86 15.02 -10.17 -14.60
N PRO A 87 15.97 -10.31 -15.55
CA PRO A 87 16.45 -9.15 -16.30
C PRO A 87 15.25 -8.52 -17.01
N LEU A 88 15.00 -7.25 -16.72
CA LEU A 88 14.11 -6.44 -17.55
C LEU A 88 14.87 -6.21 -18.87
N LEU A 89 14.74 -7.15 -19.81
CA LEU A 89 15.15 -6.90 -21.18
C LEU A 89 14.28 -5.74 -21.65
N ALA A 90 14.88 -4.56 -21.74
CA ALA A 90 14.24 -3.45 -22.41
C ALA A 90 13.94 -3.91 -23.83
N ASN A 91 12.66 -4.12 -24.14
CA ASN A 91 12.23 -4.18 -25.52
C ASN A 91 12.57 -2.81 -26.12
N SER A 92 13.75 -2.70 -26.70
CA SER A 92 13.98 -1.75 -27.77
C SER A 92 13.03 -2.19 -28.88
N SER A 93 11.91 -1.49 -28.98
CA SER A 93 11.01 -1.62 -30.11
C SER A 93 11.85 -1.55 -31.38
N SER A 94 11.85 -2.67 -32.09
CA SER A 94 12.38 -2.88 -33.42
C SER A 94 11.90 -1.77 -34.37
N GLY A 95 12.77 -0.79 -34.59
CA GLY A 95 12.75 0.12 -35.73
C GLY A 95 14.08 -0.01 -36.45
N SER A 96 14.18 -1.00 -37.33
CA SER A 96 15.31 -1.19 -38.23
C SER A 96 15.45 0.01 -39.17
N ASN A 97 16.55 0.75 -39.07
CA ASN A 97 17.29 1.27 -40.21
C ASN A 97 18.75 1.53 -39.83
N ALA A 98 19.63 1.04 -40.68
CA ALA A 98 21.07 0.98 -40.48
C ALA A 98 21.77 2.33 -40.75
N ALA A 99 22.92 2.48 -40.08
CA ALA A 99 24.09 3.29 -40.38
C ALA A 99 23.98 4.83 -40.25
N LEU A 100 24.77 5.41 -39.34
CA LEU A 100 26.10 5.96 -39.67
C LEU A 100 26.90 6.34 -38.39
N SER A 101 28.21 6.27 -38.53
CA SER A 101 29.33 6.48 -37.60
C SER A 101 29.42 7.84 -36.87
N GLY A 102 30.15 7.87 -35.75
CA GLY A 102 31.04 8.98 -35.41
C GLY A 102 30.99 9.45 -33.94
N ALA A 103 32.13 9.33 -33.25
CA ALA A 103 32.35 9.82 -31.89
C ALA A 103 32.32 11.36 -31.78
N ARG A 104 31.92 11.90 -30.61
CA ARG A 104 32.68 12.88 -29.79
C ARG A 104 31.95 13.39 -28.53
N GLU A 105 32.81 13.67 -27.56
CA GLU A 105 32.77 14.37 -26.25
C GLU A 105 31.65 15.38 -25.89
N ALA A 106 31.27 15.28 -24.61
CA ALA A 106 31.14 16.31 -23.56
C ALA A 106 30.22 17.55 -23.67
N ALA A 107 29.43 17.70 -22.59
CA ALA A 107 29.08 18.91 -21.84
C ALA A 107 28.00 19.91 -22.35
N ALA A 108 26.99 20.03 -21.47
CA ALA A 108 26.32 21.27 -21.03
C ALA A 108 25.36 22.04 -21.98
N ALA A 109 24.43 22.73 -21.31
CA ALA A 109 23.47 23.74 -21.78
C ALA A 109 22.10 23.26 -22.29
N ALA A 110 21.17 23.23 -21.33
CA ALA A 110 19.83 23.78 -21.34
C ALA A 110 19.25 24.45 -22.61
N GLN A 111 17.95 24.18 -22.77
CA GLN A 111 16.83 25.01 -23.25
C GLN A 111 16.24 24.80 -24.65
N GLN A 112 14.90 24.67 -24.61
CA GLN A 112 13.86 24.95 -25.62
C GLN A 112 13.58 23.89 -26.69
N PHE A 113 12.51 23.10 -26.47
CA PHE A 113 11.42 23.05 -27.47
C PHE A 113 10.08 22.66 -26.83
N GLU A 114 9.04 23.26 -27.40
CA GLU A 114 7.65 23.26 -26.97
C GLU A 114 6.90 21.99 -27.38
N GLY A 115 5.87 21.66 -26.59
CA GLY A 115 4.94 20.57 -26.86
C GLY A 115 3.92 20.49 -25.74
N GLY A 116 2.90 21.35 -25.81
CA GLY A 116 1.77 21.35 -24.89
C GLY A 116 1.03 20.03 -24.91
N TRP A 117 0.65 19.56 -23.71
CA TRP A 117 -0.38 18.57 -23.52
C TRP A 117 -1.48 19.24 -22.71
N ASP A 118 -2.62 19.43 -23.39
CA ASP A 118 -3.86 19.99 -22.90
C ASP A 118 -4.56 18.99 -21.98
N GLY A 119 -4.26 19.08 -20.68
CA GLY A 119 -4.96 18.34 -19.65
C GLY A 119 -6.39 18.83 -19.46
N SER A 120 -7.27 18.54 -20.41
CA SER A 120 -8.72 18.69 -20.27
C SER A 120 -9.45 17.56 -20.99
N GLU A 121 -9.68 16.47 -20.26
CA GLU A 121 -10.81 15.52 -20.38
C GLU A 121 -10.61 14.51 -19.23
N GLY A 122 -11.27 14.62 -18.08
CA GLY A 122 -12.71 14.78 -17.94
C GLY A 122 -13.39 13.42 -17.96
N TRP A 123 -13.08 12.52 -17.00
CA TRP A 123 -13.99 11.42 -16.68
C TRP A 123 -14.55 11.62 -15.28
N HIS A 124 -15.78 12.13 -15.30
CA HIS A 124 -16.69 12.31 -14.19
C HIS A 124 -17.05 10.98 -13.53
N GLY A 125 -17.38 11.09 -12.24
CA GLY A 125 -17.89 9.98 -11.43
C GLY A 125 -19.13 9.30 -12.00
N GLY A 126 -19.37 8.09 -11.52
CA GLY A 126 -20.54 7.32 -11.85
C GLY A 126 -20.52 5.96 -11.16
N GLU A 127 -21.17 5.89 -10.02
CA GLU A 127 -21.78 4.65 -9.54
C GLU A 127 -22.58 4.03 -10.69
N PHE A 128 -22.18 2.86 -11.16
CA PHE A 128 -23.04 1.99 -11.95
C PHE A 128 -22.78 0.55 -11.53
N TYR A 129 -23.56 0.10 -10.56
CA TYR A 129 -23.69 -1.31 -10.21
C TYR A 129 -24.54 -2.01 -11.28
N PRO A 130 -24.04 -3.03 -11.99
CA PRO A 130 -24.93 -4.01 -12.58
C PRO A 130 -25.46 -4.90 -11.45
N ARG A 131 -26.76 -4.73 -11.20
CA ARG A 131 -27.65 -5.60 -10.44
C ARG A 131 -27.50 -7.07 -10.88
N GLY A 132 -27.33 -7.97 -9.91
CA GLY A 132 -27.48 -9.43 -10.04
C GLY A 132 -26.17 -10.14 -10.42
N TYR A 133 -25.61 -11.08 -9.66
CA TYR A 133 -26.27 -12.16 -8.93
C TYR A 133 -25.57 -12.44 -7.58
N PHE A 134 -26.42 -12.50 -6.57
CA PHE A 134 -26.23 -13.21 -5.32
C PHE A 134 -25.90 -14.69 -5.60
N ARG A 135 -24.81 -15.22 -5.06
CA ARG A 135 -24.75 -16.63 -4.63
C ARG A 135 -24.08 -16.69 -3.26
N VAL A 136 -24.95 -16.85 -2.28
CA VAL A 136 -24.68 -17.18 -0.87
C VAL A 136 -23.66 -18.31 -0.78
N ARG A 137 -22.67 -18.13 0.10
CA ARG A 137 -22.01 -19.24 0.77
C ARG A 137 -21.80 -18.87 2.24
N GLU A 138 -22.88 -19.06 2.99
CA GLU A 138 -22.92 -19.60 4.36
C GLU A 138 -21.80 -19.12 5.31
N GLU A 139 -22.00 -17.89 5.79
CA GLU A 139 -21.99 -17.52 7.22
C GLU A 139 -21.12 -18.38 8.15
N ALA A 140 -19.83 -18.07 8.18
CA ALA A 140 -19.12 -18.04 9.46
C ALA A 140 -19.48 -16.70 10.11
N GLU A 141 -20.39 -16.74 11.09
CA GLU A 141 -20.78 -15.61 11.92
C GLU A 141 -19.55 -15.05 12.63
N CYS A 142 -18.85 -14.10 12.01
CA CYS A 142 -18.05 -13.14 12.75
C CYS A 142 -19.05 -12.28 13.52
N GLU A 143 -19.38 -12.72 14.73
CA GLU A 143 -20.24 -11.98 15.65
C GLU A 143 -19.71 -10.54 15.79
N TRP A 144 -20.50 -9.60 15.28
CA TRP A 144 -20.31 -8.19 15.54
C TRP A 144 -20.51 -7.98 17.04
N PRO A 145 -19.55 -7.38 17.77
CA PRO A 145 -19.67 -7.24 19.20
C PRO A 145 -20.95 -6.47 19.56
N PRO A 146 -21.72 -6.91 20.57
CA PRO A 146 -23.09 -6.47 20.83
C PRO A 146 -23.27 -4.99 21.21
N ASN A 147 -22.18 -4.24 21.39
CA ASN A 147 -22.18 -2.81 21.73
C ASN A 147 -21.57 -1.92 20.65
N MET A 148 -21.40 -2.39 19.41
CA MET A 148 -20.88 -1.55 18.34
C MET A 148 -21.98 -0.61 17.82
N PRO A 149 -21.81 0.72 17.85
CA PRO A 149 -22.72 1.64 17.19
C PRO A 149 -22.77 1.33 15.69
N SER A 150 -23.94 1.49 15.08
CA SER A 150 -24.13 1.24 13.66
C SER A 150 -23.15 2.08 12.82
N ILE A 151 -22.75 1.58 11.65
CA ILE A 151 -21.84 2.30 10.74
C ILE A 151 -22.32 3.74 10.50
N GLY A 152 -23.64 3.94 10.37
CA GLY A 152 -24.24 5.27 10.21
C GLY A 152 -24.13 6.17 11.45
N GLU A 153 -24.09 5.61 12.66
CA GLU A 153 -23.81 6.39 13.88
C GLU A 153 -22.33 6.78 13.96
N ILE A 154 -21.43 5.89 13.53
CA ILE A 154 -19.98 6.18 13.48
C ILE A 154 -19.70 7.32 12.50
N GLU A 155 -20.30 7.29 11.30
CA GLU A 155 -20.16 8.34 10.30
C GLU A 155 -20.72 9.68 10.80
N LYS A 156 -21.90 9.68 11.44
CA LYS A 156 -22.47 10.89 12.06
C LYS A 156 -21.55 11.49 13.12
N LEU A 157 -21.00 10.67 14.01
CA LEU A 157 -20.06 11.13 15.04
C LEU A 157 -18.78 11.72 14.42
N ILE A 158 -18.27 11.12 13.33
CA ILE A 158 -17.10 11.66 12.61
C ILE A 158 -17.42 13.03 12.00
N ASP A 159 -18.59 13.18 11.39
CA ASP A 159 -19.04 14.46 10.84
C ASP A 159 -19.25 15.51 11.92
N GLU A 160 -19.88 15.16 13.04
CA GLU A 160 -20.05 16.03 14.21
C GLU A 160 -18.71 16.47 14.81
N ARG A 161 -17.74 15.55 14.93
CA ARG A 161 -16.38 15.87 15.38
C ARG A 161 -15.70 16.85 14.42
N ASN A 162 -15.90 16.67 13.12
CA ASN A 162 -15.31 17.54 12.12
C ASN A 162 -15.98 18.92 12.09
N GLU A 163 -17.29 19.01 12.29
CA GLU A 163 -18.01 20.27 12.49
C GLU A 163 -17.55 20.98 13.77
N ALA A 164 -17.39 20.24 14.87
CA ALA A 164 -16.85 20.78 16.12
C ALA A 164 -15.44 21.36 15.93
N ARG A 165 -14.59 20.72 15.11
CA ARG A 165 -13.28 21.28 14.72
C ARG A 165 -13.40 22.53 13.85
N ARG A 166 -14.35 22.58 12.91
CA ARG A 166 -14.63 23.78 12.08
C ARG A 166 -15.09 24.95 12.95
N MET A 167 -15.88 24.67 13.97
CA MET A 167 -16.41 25.65 14.92
C MET A 167 -15.46 25.96 16.09
N CYS A 168 -14.22 25.45 16.06
CA CYS A 168 -13.23 25.57 17.13
C CYS A 168 -13.70 25.09 18.53
N ASN A 169 -14.73 24.22 18.56
CA ASN A 169 -15.24 23.59 19.77
C ASN A 169 -14.47 22.29 20.06
N PHE A 170 -13.23 22.43 20.50
CA PHE A 170 -12.34 21.30 20.75
C PHE A 170 -12.82 20.38 21.88
N LYS A 171 -13.54 20.92 22.87
CA LYS A 171 -14.12 20.12 23.97
C LYS A 171 -15.11 19.08 23.44
N GLU A 172 -15.97 19.47 22.51
CA GLU A 172 -16.93 18.56 21.91
C GLU A 172 -16.26 17.58 20.95
N ALA A 173 -15.26 18.02 20.18
CA ALA A 173 -14.48 17.13 19.34
C ALA A 173 -13.74 16.05 20.15
N ASP A 174 -13.21 16.39 21.32
CA ASP A 174 -12.53 15.46 22.22
C ASP A 174 -13.51 14.48 22.87
N ARG A 175 -14.69 14.95 23.31
CA ARG A 175 -15.78 14.10 23.80
C ARG A 175 -16.16 13.03 22.76
N ILE A 176 -16.32 13.42 21.51
CA ILE A 176 -16.68 12.49 20.43
C ILE A 176 -15.55 11.50 20.14
N ARG A 177 -14.28 11.94 20.19
CA ARG A 177 -13.13 11.05 20.05
C ARG A 177 -13.10 9.99 21.15
N ASP A 178 -13.36 10.37 22.39
CA ASP A 178 -13.37 9.46 23.53
C ASP A 178 -14.56 8.49 23.47
N LEU A 179 -15.73 8.95 23.00
CA LEU A 179 -16.89 8.10 22.78
C LEU A 179 -16.64 7.03 21.70
N LEU A 180 -16.01 7.41 20.59
CA LEU A 180 -15.62 6.46 19.55
C LEU A 180 -14.55 5.48 20.06
N ARG A 181 -13.58 5.96 20.84
CA ARG A 181 -12.55 5.11 21.48
C ARG A 181 -13.17 4.13 22.48
N ALA A 182 -14.16 4.55 23.28
CA ALA A 182 -14.87 3.69 24.22
C ALA A 182 -15.64 2.55 23.52
N ASN A 183 -16.12 2.81 22.30
CA ASN A 183 -16.76 1.82 21.43
C ASN A 183 -15.75 0.98 20.62
N GLY A 184 -14.46 1.07 20.92
CA GLY A 184 -13.40 0.32 20.22
C GLY A 184 -13.11 0.85 18.82
N ILE A 185 -13.36 2.13 18.55
CA ILE A 185 -13.15 2.76 17.24
C ILE A 185 -12.00 3.76 17.34
N GLY A 186 -10.91 3.50 16.62
CA GLY A 186 -9.77 4.41 16.51
C GLY A 186 -9.90 5.30 15.28
N LEU A 187 -9.81 6.62 15.46
CA LEU A 187 -9.82 7.61 14.39
C LEU A 187 -8.40 7.91 13.89
N MET A 188 -8.23 7.97 12.57
CA MET A 188 -7.01 8.40 11.88
C MET A 188 -7.30 9.64 11.06
N ASP A 189 -6.62 10.74 11.40
CA ASP A 189 -6.74 12.02 10.71
C ASP A 189 -5.55 12.19 9.76
N GLU A 190 -5.81 12.44 8.48
CA GLU A 190 -4.75 12.79 7.54
C GLU A 190 -4.51 14.31 7.54
N PRO A 191 -3.27 14.78 7.83
CA PRO A 191 -2.98 16.20 7.81
C PRO A 191 -3.06 16.74 6.38
N GLY A 192 -3.99 17.66 6.14
CA GLY A 192 -4.16 18.32 4.84
C GLY A 192 -5.37 17.86 4.00
N GLY A 193 -6.17 16.91 4.49
CA GLY A 193 -7.42 16.51 3.83
C GLY A 193 -8.45 17.65 3.85
N ARG A 194 -8.95 18.06 2.68
CA ARG A 194 -10.09 18.97 2.52
C ARG A 194 -11.24 18.19 1.90
N GLY A 195 -12.35 18.02 2.62
CA GLY A 195 -13.49 17.21 2.17
C GLY A 195 -14.56 16.96 3.23
N LYS A 196 -15.55 16.12 2.90
CA LYS A 196 -16.57 15.63 3.85
C LYS A 196 -15.92 14.71 4.90
N GLY A 197 -16.52 14.58 6.08
CA GLY A 197 -15.82 14.04 7.25
C GLY A 197 -15.28 12.61 7.09
N SER A 198 -15.95 11.77 6.31
CA SER A 198 -15.51 10.42 5.92
C SER A 198 -14.34 10.39 4.95
N GLU A 199 -14.07 11.48 4.22
CA GLU A 199 -12.93 11.62 3.30
C GLU A 199 -11.68 12.13 4.03
N VAL A 200 -11.87 12.88 5.12
CA VAL A 200 -10.78 13.49 5.90
C VAL A 200 -10.38 12.61 7.09
N THR A 201 -11.30 11.76 7.56
CA THR A 201 -11.11 10.92 8.76
C THR A 201 -11.50 9.48 8.46
N THR A 202 -10.52 8.59 8.40
CA THR A 202 -10.77 7.15 8.36
C THR A 202 -10.81 6.59 9.78
N TRP A 203 -11.64 5.58 10.00
CA TRP A 203 -11.76 4.89 11.28
C TRP A 203 -11.42 3.41 11.14
N ARG A 204 -10.91 2.80 12.21
CA ARG A 204 -10.64 1.36 12.29
C ARG A 204 -11.13 0.80 13.61
N LEU A 205 -11.49 -0.47 13.59
CA LEU A 205 -11.72 -1.24 14.81
C LEU A 205 -10.40 -1.40 15.56
N TRP A 206 -10.38 -0.90 16.78
CA TRP A 206 -9.29 -1.08 17.71
C TRP A 206 -9.59 -2.31 18.56
N ARG A 207 -8.88 -3.40 18.30
CA ARG A 207 -8.85 -4.55 19.20
C ARG A 207 -7.86 -4.22 20.33
N GLN A 208 -8.32 -4.37 21.58
CA GLN A 208 -7.45 -4.40 22.75
C GLN A 208 -6.55 -5.64 22.70
#